data_AF-A0ABD5MDG6-F1
#
_entry.id   AF-A0ABD5MDG6-F1
#
_cell.length_a   1.000
_cell.length_b   1.000
_cell.length_c   1.000
_cell.angle_alpha   90.00
_cell.angle_beta   90.00
_cell.angle_gamma   90.00
#
_symmetry.space_group_name_H-M   'P 1'
#
loop_
_entity.id
_entity.type
_entity.pdbx_description
1 polymer ?
#
loop_
_entity_poly.entity_id
_entity_poly.type
_entity_poly.pdbx_seq_one_letter_code
_entity_poly.pdbx_strand_id
1 'polypeptide(L)'
;MSDDGLTGGSGDDSDDAATGDSGDGADDDREVGSYPIGGTALVKATALASVPAGRLPALLARVQADLGPRIEAYRRRYERVAAESDREAFLVEPDHWDDVADRIGLAGRERDAVVRAHEATVERIGSVCGRREEFETALEIRSCVVIGVGEDAAGDERTD
;
A
#
# COMPACT_ATOMS: atom_id res chain seq x y z
N MET A 1 33.66 -57.98 -14.79
CA MET A 1 32.93 -57.90 -13.52
C MET A 1 32.40 -56.48 -13.48
N SER A 2 31.24 -56.15 -14.06
CA SER A 2 29.85 -56.47 -13.71
C SER A 2 29.20 -55.12 -13.41
N ASP A 3 28.30 -54.66 -14.28
CA ASP A 3 27.12 -53.80 -13.98
C ASP A 3 26.36 -53.65 -15.31
N ASP A 4 25.36 -54.50 -15.55
CA ASP A 4 23.93 -54.29 -15.30
C ASP A 4 23.29 -53.31 -16.30
N GLY A 5 22.42 -53.87 -17.14
CA GLY A 5 21.67 -53.16 -18.17
C GLY A 5 20.32 -52.74 -17.64
N LEU A 6 19.90 -51.51 -17.95
CA LEU A 6 18.52 -51.09 -17.79
C LEU A 6 17.91 -50.76 -19.14
N THR A 7 16.82 -51.48 -19.39
CA THR A 7 16.02 -51.52 -20.59
C THR A 7 15.19 -50.25 -20.75
N GLY A 8 15.15 -49.72 -21.96
CA GLY A 8 14.21 -48.69 -22.36
C GLY A 8 12.77 -49.23 -22.49
N GLY A 9 11.83 -48.30 -22.39
CA GLY A 9 10.43 -48.48 -22.77
C GLY A 9 9.83 -47.11 -23.13
N SER A 10 9.49 -46.94 -24.41
CA SER A 10 8.55 -45.96 -24.98
C SER A 10 7.29 -45.83 -24.11
N GLY A 11 6.53 -44.73 -24.07
CA GLY A 11 6.33 -43.64 -25.02
C GLY A 11 4.81 -43.32 -25.03
N ASP A 12 4.50 -42.03 -25.00
CA ASP A 12 3.28 -41.34 -25.48
C ASP A 12 1.90 -41.84 -25.03
N ASP A 13 1.15 -40.99 -24.32
CA ASP A 13 -0.04 -40.35 -24.93
C ASP A 13 -0.54 -39.18 -24.06
N SER A 14 -1.14 -38.22 -24.76
CA SER A 14 -1.63 -36.93 -24.25
C SER A 14 -3.03 -37.06 -23.67
N ASP A 15 -3.40 -36.15 -22.74
CA ASP A 15 -4.54 -35.23 -22.87
C ASP A 15 -5.11 -34.81 -21.49
N ASP A 16 -5.48 -33.53 -21.47
CA ASP A 16 -6.57 -32.94 -20.72
C ASP A 16 -6.38 -32.30 -19.33
N ALA A 17 -7.06 -31.15 -19.25
CA ALA A 17 -7.47 -30.39 -18.08
C ALA A 17 -6.42 -29.49 -17.40
N ALA A 18 -6.23 -28.34 -18.03
CA ALA A 18 -6.03 -27.07 -17.37
C ALA A 18 -6.85 -26.96 -16.07
N THR A 19 -6.19 -27.12 -14.92
CA THR A 19 -6.72 -26.59 -13.66
C THR A 19 -6.15 -25.19 -13.51
N GLY A 20 -6.83 -24.23 -14.15
CA GLY A 20 -6.81 -22.87 -13.65
C GLY A 20 -7.41 -22.89 -12.27
N ASP A 21 -6.56 -23.08 -11.25
CA ASP A 21 -6.91 -22.76 -9.88
C ASP A 21 -7.11 -21.25 -9.86
N SER A 22 -8.39 -20.91 -10.00
CA SER A 22 -8.88 -19.55 -10.05
C SER A 22 -8.46 -18.89 -8.75
N GLY A 23 -7.84 -17.72 -8.88
CA GLY A 23 -7.46 -16.91 -7.75
C GLY A 23 -8.65 -16.71 -6.82
N ASP A 24 -8.54 -17.26 -5.62
CA ASP A 24 -9.38 -16.93 -4.48
C ASP A 24 -8.44 -16.57 -3.33
N GLY A 25 -7.77 -15.44 -3.52
CA GLY A 25 -6.87 -14.83 -2.53
C GLY A 25 -6.90 -13.30 -2.61
N ALA A 26 -7.92 -12.73 -3.28
CA ALA A 26 -8.09 -11.29 -3.46
C ALA A 26 -9.42 -10.79 -2.88
N ASP A 27 -9.96 -11.51 -1.90
CA ASP A 27 -11.25 -11.21 -1.27
C ASP A 27 -11.19 -11.43 0.26
N ASP A 28 -10.11 -10.96 0.91
CA ASP A 28 -10.05 -10.86 2.38
C ASP A 28 -9.29 -9.58 2.81
N ASP A 29 -9.69 -8.42 2.26
CA ASP A 29 -9.30 -7.10 2.80
C ASP A 29 -10.37 -6.01 2.54
N ARG A 30 -11.61 -6.39 2.15
CA ARG A 30 -12.66 -5.40 1.88
C ARG A 30 -13.37 -4.87 3.13
N GLU A 31 -13.17 -5.46 4.31
CA GLU A 31 -13.87 -5.02 5.54
C GLU A 31 -13.01 -5.07 6.82
N VAL A 32 -11.85 -4.44 6.80
CA VAL A 32 -11.20 -3.99 8.05
C VAL A 32 -11.04 -2.47 8.04
N GLY A 33 -12.18 -1.77 8.22
CA GLY A 33 -12.24 -0.39 8.71
C GLY A 33 -11.64 0.69 7.81
N SER A 34 -12.44 1.16 6.84
CA SER A 34 -12.47 2.48 6.18
C SER A 34 -11.25 3.40 6.37
N TYR A 35 -10.07 2.99 5.93
CA TYR A 35 -8.90 3.87 5.77
C TYR A 35 -8.23 3.60 4.42
N PRO A 36 -7.80 4.65 3.68
CA PRO A 36 -7.14 4.51 2.37
C PRO A 36 -5.76 3.81 2.44
N ILE A 37 -5.33 3.40 3.63
CA ILE A 37 -4.16 2.54 3.88
C ILE A 37 -4.69 1.18 4.35
N GLY A 38 -4.65 0.17 3.47
CA GLY A 38 -5.20 -1.16 3.74
C GLY A 38 -4.47 -1.94 4.85
N GLY A 39 -5.08 -3.03 5.32
CA GLY A 39 -4.70 -3.72 6.56
C GLY A 39 -3.25 -4.20 6.63
N THR A 40 -2.69 -4.76 5.55
CA THR A 40 -1.31 -5.27 5.58
C THR A 40 -0.25 -4.16 5.49
N ALA A 41 -0.57 -3.00 4.90
CA ALA A 41 0.32 -1.84 4.93
C ALA A 41 0.47 -1.31 6.37
N LEU A 42 -0.63 -1.32 7.12
CA LEU A 42 -0.67 -0.98 8.55
C LEU A 42 0.22 -1.93 9.39
N VAL A 43 0.13 -3.24 9.17
CA VAL A 43 0.94 -4.25 9.92
C VAL A 43 2.43 -4.09 9.65
N LYS A 44 2.84 -3.91 8.38
CA LYS A 44 4.26 -3.67 8.05
C LYS A 44 4.79 -2.40 8.71
N ALA A 45 4.05 -1.31 8.64
CA ALA A 45 4.46 -0.03 9.20
C ALA A 45 4.60 -0.07 10.74
N THR A 46 3.64 -0.69 11.44
CA THR A 46 3.69 -0.82 12.92
C THR A 46 4.86 -1.68 13.38
N ALA A 47 5.12 -2.81 12.71
CA ALA A 47 6.25 -3.69 13.00
C ALA A 47 7.60 -2.99 12.79
N LEU A 48 7.75 -2.25 11.69
CA LEU A 48 8.98 -1.54 11.34
C LEU A 48 9.24 -0.29 12.20
N ALA A 49 8.20 0.37 12.69
CA ALA A 49 8.31 1.60 13.48
C ALA A 49 8.27 1.37 15.01
N SER A 50 8.03 0.13 15.47
CA SER A 50 7.83 -0.18 16.90
C SER A 50 6.75 0.70 17.55
N VAL A 51 5.70 1.02 16.80
CA VAL A 51 4.53 1.76 17.30
C VAL A 51 3.41 0.75 17.61
N PRO A 52 2.68 0.90 18.73
CA PRO A 52 1.56 0.02 19.04
C PRO A 52 0.55 -0.04 17.89
N ALA A 53 0.10 -1.24 17.53
CA ALA A 53 -0.79 -1.47 16.38
C ALA A 53 -2.08 -0.64 16.44
N GLY A 54 -2.59 -0.35 17.64
CA GLY A 54 -3.79 0.48 17.83
C GLY A 54 -3.58 1.99 17.67
N ARG A 55 -2.33 2.49 17.55
CA ARG A 55 -2.05 3.93 17.46
C ARG A 55 -1.92 4.42 16.02
N LEU A 56 -1.43 3.57 15.11
CA LEU A 56 -1.21 3.96 13.71
C LEU A 56 -2.51 4.38 12.99
N PRO A 57 -3.66 3.68 13.13
CA PRO A 57 -4.91 4.13 12.51
C PRO A 57 -5.32 5.55 12.92
N ALA A 58 -5.17 5.89 14.21
CA ALA A 58 -5.48 7.23 14.70
C ALA A 58 -4.51 8.32 14.18
N LEU A 59 -3.25 7.96 13.93
CA LEU A 59 -2.28 8.88 13.31
C LEU A 59 -2.60 9.10 11.83
N LEU A 60 -2.90 8.02 11.09
CA LEU A 60 -3.33 8.10 9.70
C LEU A 60 -4.62 8.92 9.56
N ALA A 61 -5.52 8.82 10.52
CA ALA A 61 -6.72 9.65 10.58
C ALA A 61 -6.44 11.15 10.66
N ARG A 62 -5.52 11.53 11.54
CA ARG A 62 -5.09 12.93 11.67
C ARG A 62 -4.42 13.44 10.40
N VAL A 63 -3.61 12.59 9.77
CA VAL A 63 -2.94 12.91 8.51
C VAL A 63 -3.96 13.07 7.39
N GLN A 64 -4.94 12.16 7.26
CA GLN A 64 -6.01 12.30 6.27
C GLN A 64 -6.85 13.56 6.49
N ALA A 65 -7.19 13.90 7.74
CA ALA A 65 -7.92 15.13 8.06
C ALA A 65 -7.14 16.40 7.67
N ASP A 66 -5.81 16.37 7.73
CA ASP A 66 -4.94 17.47 7.31
C ASP A 66 -4.75 17.52 5.78
N LEU A 67 -4.55 16.37 5.14
CA LEU A 67 -4.17 16.29 3.73
C LEU A 67 -5.37 16.22 2.76
N GLY A 68 -6.48 15.64 3.18
CA GLY A 68 -7.72 15.52 2.39
C GLY A 68 -8.18 16.87 1.82
N PRO A 69 -8.38 17.91 2.65
CA PRO A 69 -8.76 19.24 2.17
C PRO A 69 -7.73 19.90 1.24
N ARG A 70 -6.49 19.40 1.23
CA ARG A 70 -5.38 19.94 0.43
C ARG A 70 -5.16 19.18 -0.87
N ILE A 71 -5.96 18.15 -1.19
CA ILE A 71 -5.69 17.30 -2.34
C ILE A 71 -5.58 18.05 -3.67
N GLU A 72 -6.40 19.07 -3.90
CA GLU A 72 -6.32 19.91 -5.10
C GLU A 72 -5.00 20.69 -5.20
N ALA A 73 -4.38 21.00 -4.06
CA ALA A 73 -3.03 21.57 -4.05
C ALA A 73 -1.99 20.51 -4.42
N TYR A 74 -2.14 19.27 -3.94
CA TYR A 74 -1.22 18.17 -4.27
C TYR A 74 -1.30 17.79 -5.75
N ARG A 75 -2.51 17.68 -6.32
CA ARG A 75 -2.72 17.42 -7.76
C ARG A 75 -2.02 18.43 -8.68
N ARG A 76 -1.84 19.68 -8.21
CA ARG A 76 -1.19 20.75 -8.98
C ARG A 76 0.31 20.86 -8.73
N ARG A 77 0.77 20.51 -7.53
CA ARG A 77 2.16 20.71 -7.09
C ARG A 77 3.02 19.48 -7.27
N TYR A 78 2.45 18.30 -7.10
CA TYR A 78 3.15 17.03 -7.01
C TYR A 78 2.81 16.11 -8.17
N GLU A 79 3.75 15.22 -8.48
CA GLU A 79 3.55 14.16 -9.45
C GLU A 79 2.62 13.10 -8.86
N ARG A 80 1.47 12.90 -9.49
CA ARG A 80 0.52 11.86 -9.12
C ARG A 80 0.91 10.55 -9.78
N VAL A 81 1.24 9.55 -8.97
CA VAL A 81 1.71 8.23 -9.43
C VAL A 81 0.61 7.18 -9.51
N ALA A 82 -0.44 7.33 -8.71
CA ALA A 82 -1.64 6.50 -8.78
C ALA A 82 -2.90 7.32 -8.52
N ALA A 83 -3.97 7.00 -9.23
CA ALA A 83 -5.30 7.57 -9.03
C ALA A 83 -6.33 6.44 -9.08
N GLU A 84 -6.85 6.08 -7.92
CA GLU A 84 -7.91 5.11 -7.73
C GLU A 84 -9.21 5.83 -7.33
N SER A 85 -10.33 5.10 -7.33
CA SER A 85 -11.64 5.68 -7.03
C SER A 85 -11.76 6.17 -5.58
N ASP A 86 -11.00 5.59 -4.64
CA ASP A 86 -11.05 5.89 -3.21
C ASP A 86 -9.76 6.56 -2.67
N ARG A 87 -8.67 6.63 -3.45
CA ARG A 87 -7.38 7.20 -3.04
C ARG A 87 -6.51 7.68 -4.21
N GLU A 88 -5.67 8.68 -3.95
CA GLU A 88 -4.63 9.14 -4.87
C GLU A 88 -3.26 9.12 -4.18
N ALA A 89 -2.23 8.71 -4.92
CA ALA A 89 -0.85 8.69 -4.45
C ALA A 89 0.02 9.71 -5.18
N PHE A 90 0.83 10.43 -4.43
CA PHE A 90 1.69 11.51 -4.90
C PHE A 90 3.14 11.28 -4.44
N LEU A 91 4.10 11.62 -5.29
CA LEU A 91 5.50 11.70 -4.90
C LEU A 91 5.83 13.09 -4.37
N VAL A 92 6.45 13.14 -3.20
CA VAL A 92 6.81 14.37 -2.49
C VAL A 92 8.30 14.38 -2.16
N GLU A 93 8.81 15.57 -1.83
CA GLU A 93 10.15 15.71 -1.27
C GLU A 93 10.23 14.99 0.09
N PRO A 94 11.38 14.39 0.47
CA PRO A 94 11.50 13.66 1.74
C PRO A 94 11.24 14.56 2.97
N ASP A 95 11.65 15.83 2.91
CA ASP A 95 11.44 16.83 3.97
C ASP A 95 9.97 17.24 4.12
N HIS A 96 9.09 16.86 3.19
CA HIS A 96 7.66 17.19 3.24
C HIS A 96 6.98 16.69 4.52
N TRP A 97 7.43 15.54 5.03
CA TRP A 97 6.87 14.93 6.23
C TRP A 97 7.24 15.69 7.51
N ASP A 98 8.33 16.46 7.51
CA ASP A 98 8.66 17.39 8.59
C ASP A 98 7.59 18.47 8.70
N ASP A 99 7.22 19.12 7.58
CA ASP A 99 6.16 20.13 7.54
C ASP A 99 4.80 19.57 7.98
N VAL A 100 4.48 18.33 7.58
CA VAL A 100 3.23 17.66 7.99
C VAL A 100 3.26 17.35 9.48
N ALA A 101 4.37 16.81 9.98
CA ALA A 101 4.54 16.47 11.39
C ALA A 101 4.41 17.71 12.28
N ASP A 102 5.03 18.83 11.90
CA ASP A 102 4.95 20.09 12.64
C ASP A 102 3.52 20.65 12.70
N ARG A 103 2.75 20.55 11.61
CA ARG A 103 1.36 21.04 11.59
C ARG A 103 0.44 20.28 12.52
N ILE A 104 0.56 18.95 12.58
CA ILE A 104 -0.37 18.09 13.32
C ILE A 104 0.22 17.53 14.62
N GLY A 105 1.45 17.91 14.94
CA GLY A 105 2.15 17.53 16.17
C GLY A 105 2.56 16.06 16.24
N LEU A 106 3.07 15.49 15.14
CA LEU A 106 3.62 14.12 15.16
C LEU A 106 5.01 14.10 15.79
N ALA A 107 5.25 13.17 16.71
CA ALA A 107 6.60 12.85 17.13
C ALA A 107 7.38 12.13 16.00
N GLY A 108 8.71 12.19 16.01
CA GLY A 108 9.55 11.58 14.97
C GLY A 108 9.20 10.11 14.67
N ARG A 109 9.01 9.28 15.70
CA ARG A 109 8.60 7.87 15.52
C ARG A 109 7.20 7.71 14.94
N GLU A 110 6.28 8.61 15.27
CA GLU A 110 4.91 8.61 14.74
C GLU A 110 4.92 9.00 13.27
N ARG A 111 5.73 10.02 12.92
CA ARG A 111 6.01 10.39 11.53
C ARG A 111 6.61 9.22 10.77
N ASP A 112 7.65 8.57 11.28
CA ASP A 112 8.27 7.42 10.61
C ASP A 112 7.27 6.28 10.36
N ALA A 113 6.39 6.00 11.32
CA ALA A 113 5.33 5.00 11.16
C ALA A 113 4.32 5.38 10.07
N VAL A 114 3.92 6.66 10.03
CA VAL A 114 3.02 7.20 9.01
C VAL A 114 3.66 7.16 7.63
N VAL A 115 4.90 7.61 7.49
CA VAL A 115 5.68 7.57 6.25
C VAL A 115 5.72 6.16 5.70
N ARG A 116 6.14 5.20 6.53
CA ARG A 116 6.22 3.78 6.17
C ARG A 116 4.88 3.20 5.73
N ALA A 117 3.78 3.64 6.34
CA ALA A 117 2.44 3.18 5.96
C ALA A 117 2.04 3.68 4.56
N HIS A 118 2.37 4.93 4.24
CA HIS A 118 2.14 5.51 2.91
C HIS A 118 3.00 4.82 1.85
N GLU A 119 4.29 4.62 2.13
CA GLU A 119 5.24 3.91 1.25
C GLU A 119 4.78 2.48 0.97
N ALA A 120 4.44 1.72 2.02
CA ALA A 120 3.93 0.36 1.87
C ALA A 120 2.61 0.29 1.06
N THR A 121 1.80 1.34 1.11
CA THR A 121 0.57 1.44 0.29
C THR A 121 0.91 1.66 -1.18
N VAL A 122 1.86 2.55 -1.48
CA VAL A 122 2.31 2.80 -2.86
C VAL A 122 3.00 1.57 -3.44
N GLU A 123 3.86 0.89 -2.69
CA GLU A 123 4.46 -0.39 -3.10
C GLU A 123 3.41 -1.45 -3.45
N ARG A 124 2.33 -1.52 -2.67
CA ARG A 124 1.20 -2.41 -2.93
C ARG A 124 0.50 -2.03 -4.23
N ILE A 125 0.18 -0.75 -4.44
CA ILE A 125 -0.45 -0.27 -5.67
C ILE A 125 0.44 -0.60 -6.88
N GLY A 126 1.75 -0.36 -6.76
CA GLY A 126 2.72 -0.73 -7.79
C GLY A 126 2.73 -2.22 -8.09
N SER A 127 2.64 -3.06 -7.07
CA SER A 127 2.55 -4.50 -7.23
C SER A 127 1.28 -4.93 -7.96
N VAL A 128 0.12 -4.33 -7.64
CA VAL A 128 -1.16 -4.62 -8.29
C VAL A 128 -1.18 -4.13 -9.74
N CYS A 129 -0.61 -2.97 -10.02
CA CYS A 129 -0.59 -2.36 -11.35
C CYS A 129 0.62 -2.79 -12.23
N GLY A 130 1.47 -3.71 -11.76
CA GLY A 130 2.68 -4.14 -12.48
C GLY A 130 3.77 -3.08 -12.61
N ARG A 131 3.76 -2.05 -11.76
CA ARG A 131 4.73 -0.92 -11.71
C ARG A 131 5.57 -0.92 -10.43
N ARG A 132 5.71 -2.07 -9.78
CA ARG A 132 6.40 -2.21 -8.49
C ARG A 132 7.82 -1.64 -8.52
N GLU A 133 8.64 -2.07 -9.48
CA GLU A 133 10.05 -1.66 -9.58
C GLU A 133 10.19 -0.15 -9.78
N GLU A 134 9.31 0.45 -10.58
CA GLU A 134 9.30 1.90 -10.80
C GLU A 134 9.03 2.67 -9.50
N PHE A 135 8.05 2.21 -8.71
CA PHE A 135 7.73 2.85 -7.43
C PHE A 135 8.80 2.60 -6.39
N GLU A 136 9.38 1.40 -6.32
CA GLU A 136 10.50 1.10 -5.43
C GLU A 136 11.67 2.06 -5.71
N THR A 137 12.09 2.20 -6.98
CA THR A 137 13.14 3.13 -7.37
C THR A 137 12.80 4.60 -7.09
N ALA A 138 11.54 5.01 -7.29
CA ALA A 138 11.13 6.37 -6.96
C ALA A 138 11.23 6.64 -5.45
N LEU A 139 10.87 5.67 -4.62
CA LEU A 139 10.90 5.77 -3.15
C LEU A 139 12.31 5.71 -2.57
N GLU A 140 13.32 5.25 -3.32
CA GLU A 140 14.73 5.32 -2.88
C GLU A 140 15.24 6.77 -2.74
N ILE A 141 14.62 7.71 -3.46
CA ILE A 141 15.07 9.12 -3.52
C ILE A 141 14.00 10.14 -3.11
N ARG A 142 12.76 9.70 -2.92
CA ARG A 142 11.60 10.53 -2.57
C ARG A 142 10.75 9.80 -1.55
N SER A 143 9.85 10.53 -0.90
CA SER A 143 8.78 9.89 -0.14
C SER A 143 7.47 10.00 -0.92
N CYS A 144 6.43 9.34 -0.42
CA CYS A 144 5.10 9.42 -1.01
C CYS A 144 4.03 9.75 0.03
N VAL A 145 2.93 10.27 -0.49
CA VAL A 145 1.72 10.59 0.26
C VAL A 145 0.55 9.95 -0.46
N VAL A 146 -0.33 9.31 0.31
CA VAL A 146 -1.59 8.72 -0.17
C VAL A 146 -2.72 9.48 0.50
N ILE A 147 -3.61 10.06 -0.29
CA ILE A 147 -4.74 10.86 0.18
C ILE A 147 -6.02 10.16 -0.25
N GLY A 148 -6.95 9.93 0.67
CA GLY A 148 -8.26 9.38 0.34
C GLY A 148 -9.06 10.35 -0.54
N VAL A 149 -9.66 9.84 -1.61
CA VAL A 149 -10.58 10.59 -2.49
C VAL A 149 -11.93 9.89 -2.53
N GLY A 150 -12.94 10.48 -1.93
CA GLY A 150 -14.27 9.88 -1.85
C GLY A 150 -15.11 10.61 -0.82
N GLU A 151 -16.43 10.53 -0.92
CA GLU A 151 -17.35 11.18 0.03
C GLU A 151 -17.16 10.64 1.46
N ASP A 152 -16.56 9.46 1.62
CA ASP A 152 -16.28 8.80 2.89
C ASP A 152 -14.98 9.25 3.59
N ALA A 153 -14.11 10.01 2.90
CA ALA A 153 -12.86 10.51 3.51
C ALA A 153 -13.11 11.71 4.45
N ALA A 154 -14.29 12.32 4.36
CA ALA A 154 -14.72 13.46 5.15
C ALA A 154 -15.86 13.10 6.12
N GLY A 155 -15.62 12.11 7.00
CA GLY A 155 -16.37 11.94 8.24
C GLY A 155 -17.83 11.51 8.10
N ASP A 156 -18.12 10.27 8.48
CA ASP A 156 -19.42 9.98 9.08
C ASP A 156 -19.40 10.43 10.55
N GLU A 157 -19.69 11.71 10.78
CA GLU A 157 -20.34 12.16 12.01
C GLU A 157 -21.84 12.30 11.72
N ARG A 158 -22.57 11.22 12.08
CA ARG A 158 -24.04 11.06 12.28
C ARG A 158 -24.95 10.82 11.07
N THR A 159 -25.68 9.70 11.14
CA THR A 159 -27.16 9.59 11.32
C THR A 159 -27.47 8.09 11.62
N ASP A 160 -28.23 7.65 12.62
CA ASP A 160 -29.56 8.03 13.14
C ASP A 160 -29.68 7.72 14.65
#